data_AF-A0A4S1X2X9-F1
#
_entry.id   AF-A0A4S1X2X9-F1
#
_cell.length_a   1.000
_cell.length_b   1.000
_cell.length_c   1.000
_cell.angle_alpha   90.00
_cell.angle_beta   90.00
_cell.angle_gamma   90.00
#
_symmetry.space_group_name_H-M   'P 1'
#
loop_
_entity.id
_entity.type
_entity.pdbx_description
1 polymer ?
#
loop_
_entity_poly.entity_id
_entity_poly.type
_entity_poly.pdbx_seq_one_letter_code
_entity_poly.pdbx_strand_id
1 'polypeptide(L)'
;MLSKLQQAALNLEEARGLRASGAGYREIGRKLGLSSAQLSHIRRALRREKAAGTRLKSAMPGATSRDLPVAQSGLPAGLRKNLVKSGYRTLGDLADRVSDPALPRIETIPGIGPHKADLVKRLLEYYGLLAGRSDLPAEIERLFPEFF
;
A
#
# COMPACT_ATOMS: atom_id res chain seq x y z
N MET A 1 1.48 13.69 -16.06
CA MET A 1 2.55 13.85 -15.07
C MET A 1 2.04 13.37 -13.72
N LEU A 2 2.70 12.43 -13.04
CA LEU A 2 2.32 11.98 -11.70
C LEU A 2 2.71 13.03 -10.66
N SER A 3 1.91 13.16 -9.60
CA SER A 3 2.27 14.02 -8.47
C SER A 3 3.48 13.43 -7.72
N LYS A 4 4.24 14.26 -6.98
CA LYS A 4 5.40 13.81 -6.20
C LYS A 4 5.08 12.66 -5.24
N LEU A 5 3.86 12.67 -4.68
CA LEU A 5 3.39 11.65 -3.75
C LEU A 5 2.97 10.35 -4.47
N GLN A 6 2.33 10.46 -5.63
CA GLN A 6 2.04 9.32 -6.51
C GLN A 6 3.33 8.65 -6.97
N GLN A 7 4.33 9.43 -7.38
CA GLN A 7 5.63 8.92 -7.78
C GLN A 7 6.36 8.23 -6.61
N ALA A 8 6.29 8.80 -5.40
CA ALA A 8 6.91 8.18 -4.24
C ALA A 8 6.25 6.83 -3.87
N ALA A 9 4.94 6.72 -4.05
CA ALA A 9 4.21 5.48 -3.83
C ALA A 9 4.53 4.42 -4.88
N LEU A 10 4.56 4.82 -6.15
CA LEU A 10 4.97 3.95 -7.26
C LEU A 10 6.41 3.46 -7.07
N ASN A 11 7.35 4.35 -6.76
CA ASN A 11 8.74 3.98 -6.50
C ASN A 11 8.87 3.03 -5.30
N LEU A 12 8.02 3.17 -4.28
CA LEU A 12 8.01 2.25 -3.14
C LEU A 12 7.45 0.88 -3.54
N GLU A 13 6.38 0.85 -4.34
CA GLU A 13 5.77 -0.35 -4.89
C GLU A 13 6.75 -1.14 -5.78
N GLU A 14 7.39 -0.46 -6.73
CA GLU A 14 8.43 -1.05 -7.59
C GLU A 14 9.64 -1.51 -6.77
N ALA A 15 10.06 -0.73 -5.77
CA ALA A 15 11.12 -1.15 -4.86
C ALA A 15 10.75 -2.39 -4.04
N ARG A 16 9.47 -2.60 -3.70
CA ARG A 16 9.00 -3.84 -3.05
C ARG A 16 9.13 -5.01 -4.00
N GLY A 17 8.63 -4.88 -5.24
CA GLY A 17 8.74 -5.92 -6.26
C GLY A 17 10.21 -6.31 -6.50
N LEU A 18 11.09 -5.32 -6.64
CA LEU A 18 12.53 -5.55 -6.78
C LEU A 18 13.15 -6.18 -5.53
N ARG A 19 12.72 -5.83 -4.32
CA ARG A 19 13.20 -6.50 -3.10
C ARG A 19 12.73 -7.95 -3.01
N ALA A 20 11.50 -8.23 -3.44
CA ALA A 20 10.94 -9.58 -3.47
C ALA A 20 11.69 -10.47 -4.48
N SER A 21 12.13 -9.91 -5.60
CA SER A 21 12.99 -10.60 -6.57
C SER A 21 14.47 -10.69 -6.17
N GLY A 22 14.83 -10.26 -4.96
CA GLY A 22 16.18 -10.38 -4.40
C GLY A 22 17.11 -9.18 -4.69
N ALA A 23 16.66 -8.14 -5.39
CA ALA A 23 17.52 -7.01 -5.74
C ALA A 23 18.05 -6.26 -4.50
N GLY A 24 19.29 -5.79 -4.61
CA GLY A 24 19.93 -4.96 -3.57
C GLY A 24 19.49 -3.49 -3.65
N TYR A 25 19.57 -2.74 -2.53
CA TYR A 25 19.13 -1.34 -2.52
C TYR A 25 19.90 -0.42 -3.49
N ARG A 26 21.19 -0.69 -3.76
CA ARG A 26 21.94 0.07 -4.77
C ARG A 26 21.39 -0.16 -6.18
N GLU A 27 20.97 -1.38 -6.47
CA GLU A 27 20.35 -1.73 -7.75
C GLU A 27 18.98 -1.10 -7.91
N ILE A 28 18.16 -1.13 -6.85
CA ILE A 28 16.87 -0.43 -6.80
C ILE A 28 17.03 1.06 -7.07
N GLY A 29 18.01 1.70 -6.41
CA GLY A 29 18.30 3.12 -6.64
C GLY A 29 18.64 3.44 -8.09
N ARG A 30 19.42 2.57 -8.76
CA ARG A 30 19.78 2.73 -10.18
C ARG A 30 18.58 2.48 -11.11
N LYS A 31 17.87 1.36 -10.92
CA LYS A 31 16.72 0.97 -11.76
C LYS A 31 15.60 2.01 -11.72
N LEU A 32 15.36 2.60 -10.55
CA LEU A 32 14.26 3.54 -10.33
C LEU A 32 14.68 5.02 -10.42
N GLY A 33 15.93 5.32 -10.79
CA GLY A 33 16.44 6.69 -10.91
C GLY A 33 16.33 7.51 -9.62
N LEU A 34 16.52 6.88 -8.46
CA LEU A 34 16.24 7.50 -7.15
C LEU A 34 17.43 8.28 -6.63
N SER A 35 17.14 9.44 -6.03
CA SER A 35 18.11 10.15 -5.21
C SER A 35 18.43 9.37 -3.93
N SER A 36 19.57 9.68 -3.30
CA SER A 36 19.98 9.09 -2.02
C SER A 36 18.94 9.28 -0.91
N ALA A 37 18.26 10.44 -0.89
CA ALA A 37 17.20 10.75 0.05
C ALA A 37 15.95 9.88 -0.18
N GLN A 38 15.52 9.73 -1.45
CA GLN A 38 14.39 8.88 -1.81
C GLN A 38 14.67 7.40 -1.49
N LEU A 39 15.88 6.92 -1.80
CA LEU A 39 16.29 5.56 -1.49
C LEU A 39 16.33 5.32 0.03
N SER A 40 16.79 6.30 0.81
CA SER A 40 16.77 6.23 2.28
C SER A 40 15.36 6.17 2.84
N HIS A 41 14.42 6.92 2.24
CA HIS A 41 13.01 6.85 2.61
C HIS A 41 12.44 5.45 2.34
N ILE A 42 12.68 4.89 1.16
CA ILE A 42 12.25 3.53 0.79
C ILE A 42 12.83 2.49 1.76
N ARG A 43 14.14 2.52 2.04
CA ARG A 43 14.76 1.60 3.00
C ARG A 43 14.08 1.62 4.36
N ARG A 44 13.76 2.83 4.87
CA ARG A 44 13.09 2.99 6.16
C ARG A 44 11.67 2.43 6.14
N ALA A 45 10.93 2.65 5.06
CA ALA A 45 9.58 2.11 4.90
C ALA A 45 9.59 0.57 4.91
N LEU A 46 10.40 -0.05 4.05
CA LEU A 46 10.46 -1.51 3.94
C LEU A 46 10.97 -2.19 5.21
N ARG A 47 11.93 -1.56 5.91
CA ARG A 47 12.41 -2.07 7.20
C ARG A 47 11.31 -2.09 8.26
N ARG A 48 10.46 -1.07 8.31
CA ARG A 48 9.34 -0.99 9.27
C ARG A 48 8.28 -2.04 8.97
N GLU A 49 7.92 -2.20 7.70
CA GLU A 49 6.98 -3.24 7.26
C GLU A 49 7.46 -4.63 7.66
N LYS A 50 8.73 -4.94 7.37
CA LYS A 50 9.32 -6.24 7.76
C LYS A 50 9.32 -6.44 9.28
N ALA A 51 9.73 -5.42 10.05
CA ALA A 51 9.75 -5.51 11.50
C ALA A 51 8.35 -5.70 12.11
N ALA A 52 7.33 -5.07 11.52
CA ALA A 52 5.94 -5.26 11.90
C ALA A 52 5.50 -6.70 11.71
N GLY A 53 5.75 -7.24 10.51
CA GLY A 53 5.41 -8.63 10.19
C GLY A 53 6.12 -9.62 11.11
N THR A 54 7.42 -9.42 11.39
CA THR A 54 8.16 -10.30 12.31
C THR A 54 7.60 -10.24 13.73
N ARG A 55 7.34 -9.05 14.27
CA ARG A 55 6.77 -8.91 15.62
C ARG A 55 5.38 -9.52 15.71
N LEU A 56 4.55 -9.28 14.71
CA LEU A 56 3.21 -9.83 14.62
C LEU A 56 3.23 -11.36 14.58
N LYS A 57 4.03 -11.96 13.69
CA LYS A 57 4.17 -13.42 13.58
C LYS A 57 4.73 -14.05 14.87
N SER A 58 5.62 -13.34 15.55
CA SER A 58 6.18 -13.80 16.83
C SER A 58 5.16 -13.73 17.97
N ALA A 59 4.31 -12.70 18.01
CA ALA A 59 3.29 -12.55 19.04
C ALA A 59 2.06 -13.45 18.80
N MET A 60 1.73 -13.68 17.52
CA MET A 60 0.56 -14.42 17.08
C MET A 60 0.95 -15.40 15.97
N PRO A 61 1.32 -16.65 16.34
CA PRO A 61 1.57 -17.72 15.37
C PRO A 61 0.26 -18.04 14.62
N GLY A 62 0.14 -17.54 13.39
CA GLY A 62 -1.09 -17.64 12.58
C GLY A 62 -1.59 -16.31 12.02
N ALA A 63 -1.00 -15.19 12.45
CA ALA A 63 -1.36 -13.88 11.92
C ALA A 63 -1.11 -13.75 10.41
N THR A 64 -2.07 -13.11 9.75
CA THR A 64 -2.12 -12.89 8.30
C THR A 64 -1.76 -11.45 7.94
N SER A 65 -1.77 -11.12 6.64
CA SER A 65 -1.59 -9.73 6.18
C SER A 65 -2.67 -8.78 6.73
N ARG A 66 -3.87 -9.28 7.04
CA ARG A 66 -4.96 -8.48 7.61
C ARG A 66 -4.58 -7.91 8.99
N ASP A 67 -3.83 -8.68 9.76
CA ASP A 67 -3.47 -8.35 11.14
C ASP A 67 -2.30 -7.34 11.23
N LEU A 68 -1.71 -6.95 10.09
CA LEU A 68 -0.61 -6.00 10.06
C LEU A 68 -1.04 -4.62 10.58
N PRO A 69 -0.30 -4.01 11.53
CA PRO A 69 -0.64 -2.70 12.06
C PRO A 69 -0.50 -1.59 11.02
N VAL A 70 -1.54 -0.77 10.86
CA VAL A 70 -1.53 0.43 9.99
C VAL A 70 -0.37 1.35 10.35
N ALA A 71 -0.08 1.51 11.65
CA ALA A 71 1.00 2.36 12.18
C ALA A 71 2.40 1.98 11.66
N GLN A 72 2.59 0.74 11.22
CA GLN A 72 3.88 0.21 10.76
C GLN A 72 3.90 -0.06 9.24
N SER A 73 2.83 0.28 8.53
CA SER A 73 2.76 0.22 7.07
C SER A 73 3.72 1.22 6.40
N GLY A 74 3.96 1.03 5.10
CA GLY A 74 4.74 1.94 4.26
C GLY A 74 4.05 3.26 3.89
N LEU A 75 2.84 3.52 4.38
CA LEU A 75 2.16 4.80 4.14
C LEU A 75 2.93 5.99 4.73
N PRO A 76 2.76 7.21 4.19
CA PRO A 76 3.34 8.42 4.80
C PRO A 76 2.98 8.56 6.28
N ALA A 77 3.92 9.04 7.11
CA ALA A 77 3.73 9.10 8.56
C ALA A 77 2.48 9.90 8.99
N GLY A 78 2.19 11.01 8.32
CA GLY A 78 0.98 11.79 8.56
C GLY A 78 -0.30 11.02 8.21
N LEU A 79 -0.28 10.26 7.12
CA LEU A 79 -1.43 9.43 6.72
C LEU A 79 -1.68 8.31 7.73
N ARG A 80 -0.63 7.62 8.20
CA ARG A 80 -0.78 6.60 9.26
C ARG A 80 -1.39 7.17 10.53
N LYS A 81 -0.92 8.35 10.97
CA LYS A 81 -1.47 9.02 12.16
C LYS A 81 -2.95 9.35 11.98
N ASN A 82 -3.35 9.86 10.81
CA ASN A 82 -4.75 10.17 10.52
C ASN A 82 -5.61 8.91 10.56
N LEU A 83 -5.18 7.83 9.89
CA LEU A 83 -5.90 6.55 9.88
C LEU A 83 -6.07 5.95 11.29
N VAL A 84 -4.99 5.92 12.07
CA VAL A 84 -5.04 5.42 13.46
C VAL A 84 -5.95 6.29 14.33
N LYS A 85 -5.89 7.61 14.17
CA LYS A 85 -6.78 8.54 14.89
C LYS A 85 -8.26 8.33 14.50
N SER A 86 -8.52 7.94 13.26
CA SER A 86 -9.85 7.58 12.77
C SER A 86 -10.30 6.16 13.14
N GLY A 87 -9.52 5.43 13.94
CA GLY A 87 -9.89 4.13 14.51
C GLY A 87 -9.35 2.91 13.76
N TYR A 88 -8.70 3.08 12.60
CA TYR A 88 -8.16 1.96 11.83
C TYR A 88 -6.81 1.50 12.39
N ARG A 89 -6.79 0.31 12.99
CA ARG A 89 -5.61 -0.27 13.65
C ARG A 89 -4.88 -1.25 12.76
N THR A 90 -5.61 -2.03 11.97
CA THR A 90 -5.09 -3.10 11.11
C THR A 90 -5.34 -2.85 9.63
N LEU A 91 -4.62 -3.56 8.75
CA LEU A 91 -4.91 -3.52 7.32
C LEU A 91 -6.27 -4.17 7.00
N GLY A 92 -6.72 -5.13 7.80
CA GLY A 92 -8.06 -5.71 7.72
C GLY A 92 -9.14 -4.65 7.92
N ASP A 93 -9.01 -3.81 8.96
CA ASP A 93 -9.96 -2.72 9.22
C ASP A 93 -10.10 -1.79 8.01
N LEU A 94 -8.99 -1.51 7.31
CA LEU A 94 -8.97 -0.69 6.11
C LEU A 94 -9.56 -1.42 4.90
N ALA A 95 -9.31 -2.72 4.76
CA ALA A 95 -9.88 -3.54 3.69
C ALA A 95 -11.41 -3.56 3.79
N ASP A 96 -11.93 -3.90 4.97
CA ASP A 96 -13.38 -3.96 5.22
C ASP A 96 -14.01 -2.59 4.96
N ARG A 97 -13.33 -1.53 5.39
CA ARG A 97 -13.77 -0.16 5.18
C ARG A 97 -13.87 0.27 3.71
N VAL A 98 -12.92 -0.19 2.88
CA VAL A 98 -12.85 0.16 1.46
C VAL A 98 -13.77 -0.72 0.62
N SER A 99 -13.97 -1.97 1.03
CA SER A 99 -14.84 -2.93 0.34
C SER A 99 -16.33 -2.73 0.64
N ASP A 100 -16.69 -2.11 1.77
CA ASP A 100 -18.09 -1.89 2.14
C ASP A 100 -18.69 -0.65 1.40
N PRO A 101 -19.65 -0.84 0.47
CA PRO A 101 -20.28 0.25 -0.26
C PRO A 101 -21.27 1.05 0.60
N ALA A 102 -21.73 0.53 1.74
CA ALA A 102 -22.66 1.22 2.63
C ALA A 102 -21.95 2.24 3.53
N LEU A 103 -20.63 2.13 3.69
CA LEU A 103 -19.85 3.10 4.47
C LEU A 103 -19.42 4.30 3.60
N PRO A 104 -19.27 5.50 4.17
CA PRO A 104 -18.80 6.69 3.43
C PRO A 104 -17.49 6.41 2.68
N ARG A 105 -17.08 7.12 1.63
CA ARG A 105 -15.78 6.76 1.02
C ARG A 105 -14.60 7.08 1.94
N ILE A 106 -13.52 6.30 1.91
CA ILE A 106 -12.33 6.55 2.75
C ILE A 106 -11.73 7.96 2.50
N GLU A 107 -11.90 8.50 1.30
CA GLU A 107 -11.50 9.86 0.95
C GLU A 107 -12.26 10.97 1.71
N THR A 108 -13.45 10.67 2.26
CA THR A 108 -14.24 11.64 3.05
C THR A 108 -13.71 11.81 4.47
N ILE A 109 -12.80 10.95 4.92
CA ILE A 109 -12.18 11.05 6.24
C ILE A 109 -11.31 12.32 6.29
N PRO A 110 -11.46 13.15 7.33
CA PRO A 110 -10.65 14.36 7.50
C PRO A 110 -9.15 14.11 7.36
N GLY A 111 -8.52 14.78 6.41
CA GLY A 111 -7.08 14.70 6.17
C GLY A 111 -6.61 13.51 5.34
N ILE A 112 -7.51 12.71 4.73
CA ILE A 112 -7.16 11.70 3.73
C ILE A 112 -7.29 12.29 2.32
N GLY A 113 -8.50 12.63 1.89
CA GLY A 113 -8.76 13.10 0.53
C GLY A 113 -8.45 12.03 -0.54
N PRO A 114 -8.75 12.31 -1.82
CA PRO A 114 -8.72 11.30 -2.88
C PRO A 114 -7.34 10.72 -3.13
N HIS A 115 -6.30 11.56 -3.06
CA HIS A 115 -4.94 11.12 -3.34
C HIS A 115 -4.39 10.17 -2.26
N LYS A 116 -4.63 10.46 -0.97
CA LYS A 116 -4.18 9.54 0.09
C LYS A 116 -5.05 8.29 0.16
N ALA A 117 -6.33 8.38 -0.23
CA ALA A 117 -7.19 7.22 -0.40
C ALA A 117 -6.63 6.26 -1.46
N ASP A 118 -6.11 6.77 -2.58
CA ASP A 118 -5.42 5.95 -3.59
C ASP A 118 -4.21 5.20 -3.02
N LEU A 119 -3.43 5.86 -2.16
CA LEU A 119 -2.30 5.22 -1.48
C LEU A 119 -2.74 4.07 -0.56
N VAL A 120 -3.88 4.22 0.12
CA VAL A 120 -4.44 3.16 0.96
C VAL A 120 -4.91 2.00 0.10
N LYS A 121 -5.61 2.26 -1.02
CA LYS A 121 -6.05 1.22 -1.95
C LYS A 121 -4.88 0.41 -2.50
N ARG A 122 -3.85 1.06 -3.05
CA ARG A 122 -2.62 0.40 -3.53
C ARG A 122 -1.92 -0.43 -2.46
N LEU A 123 -1.91 0.06 -1.21
CA LEU A 123 -1.35 -0.71 -0.10
C LEU A 123 -2.14 -2.01 0.13
N LEU A 124 -3.47 -1.93 0.13
CA LEU A 124 -4.33 -3.10 0.35
C LEU A 124 -4.24 -4.10 -0.81
N GLU A 125 -4.20 -3.61 -2.05
CA GLU A 125 -3.94 -4.43 -3.25
C GLU A 125 -2.61 -5.19 -3.12
N TYR A 126 -1.54 -4.53 -2.68
CA TYR A 126 -0.22 -5.17 -2.45
C TYR A 126 -0.27 -6.33 -1.45
N TYR A 127 -1.10 -6.23 -0.42
CA TYR A 127 -1.26 -7.29 0.58
C TYR A 127 -2.32 -8.34 0.16
N GLY A 128 -2.89 -8.24 -1.04
CA GLY A 128 -3.96 -9.11 -1.53
C GLY A 128 -5.28 -8.91 -0.79
N LEU A 129 -5.49 -7.75 -0.18
CA LEU A 129 -6.67 -7.42 0.63
C LEU A 129 -7.75 -6.65 -0.16
N LEU A 130 -7.40 -6.16 -1.34
CA LEU A 130 -8.33 -5.67 -2.34
C LEU A 130 -7.99 -6.33 -3.67
N ALA A 131 -9.02 -6.55 -4.50
CA ALA A 131 -8.78 -6.79 -5.91
C ALA A 131 -7.98 -5.59 -6.48
N GLY A 132 -6.91 -5.89 -7.21
CA GLY A 132 -6.05 -4.88 -7.84
C GLY A 132 -6.87 -3.89 -8.68
N ARG A 133 -6.28 -2.73 -9.00
CA ARG A 133 -6.83 -1.88 -10.06
C ARG A 133 -7.07 -2.72 -11.31
N SER A 134 -8.36 -2.79 -11.62
CA SER A 134 -9.03 -3.65 -12.60
C SER A 134 -8.92 -5.13 -12.30
N ASP A 135 -10.09 -5.75 -12.11
CA ASP A 135 -10.36 -7.04 -12.69
C ASP A 135 -10.06 -6.89 -14.19
N LEU A 136 -8.79 -7.08 -14.54
CA LEU A 136 -8.28 -6.92 -15.90
C LEU A 136 -9.15 -7.74 -16.87
N PRO A 137 -9.59 -8.97 -16.53
CA PRO A 137 -10.65 -9.66 -17.27
C PRO A 137 -11.93 -8.83 -17.47
N ALA A 138 -12.55 -8.30 -16.42
CA ALA A 138 -13.78 -7.49 -16.56
C ALA A 138 -13.58 -6.16 -17.28
N GLU A 139 -12.39 -5.55 -17.18
CA GLU A 139 -12.04 -4.34 -17.92
C GLU A 139 -11.78 -4.66 -19.41
N ILE A 140 -11.18 -5.81 -19.71
CA ILE A 140 -11.03 -6.33 -21.07
C ILE A 140 -12.41 -6.66 -21.65
N GLU A 141 -13.29 -7.34 -20.91
CA GLU A 141 -14.66 -7.66 -21.31
C GLU A 141 -15.49 -6.38 -21.57
N ARG A 142 -15.33 -5.35 -20.72
CA ARG A 142 -15.98 -4.05 -20.91
C ARG A 142 -15.48 -3.30 -22.14
N LEU A 143 -14.18 -3.37 -22.43
CA LEU A 143 -13.54 -2.62 -23.52
C LEU A 143 -13.64 -3.34 -24.87
N PHE A 144 -13.72 -4.66 -24.84
CA PHE A 144 -13.80 -5.52 -26.01
C PHE A 144 -14.88 -6.59 -25.83
N PRO A 145 -16.17 -6.17 -25.76
CA PRO A 145 -17.29 -7.09 -25.55
C PRO A 145 -17.47 -8.11 -26.68
N GLU A 146 -16.87 -7.87 -27.84
CA GLU A 146 -16.91 -8.77 -29.01
C GLU A 146 -16.08 -10.06 -28.86
N PHE A 147 -15.26 -10.18 -27.80
CA PHE A 147 -14.43 -11.37 -27.55
C PHE A 147 -14.97 -12.29 -26.44
N PHE A 148 -16.18 -12.03 -25.90
CA PHE A 148 -16.86 -12.82 -24.88
C PHE A 148 -18.34 -13.04 -25.24
#